data_AF-A0A3A8WP70-F1
#
_entry.id   AF-A0A3A8WP70-F1
#
_cell.length_a   1.000
_cell.length_b   1.000
_cell.length_c   1.000
_cell.angle_alpha   90.00
_cell.angle_beta   90.00
_cell.angle_gamma   90.00
#
_symmetry.space_group_name_H-M   'P 1'
#
loop_
_entity.id
_entity.type
_entity.pdbx_description
1 polymer ?
#
loop_
_entity_poly.entity_id
_entity_poly.type
_entity_poly.pdbx_seq_one_letter_code
_entity_poly.pdbx_strand_id
1 'polypeptide(L)' 'MSKSITPWGRQCKAQMILKNLTLEELSASAGLSKTYISAIINGRIVAPDETVQKINAALEIQQEPGCQIGQVQ' A
#
# COMPACT_ATOMS: atom_id res chain seq x y z
N MET A 1 20.37 5.44 -5.59
CA MET A 1 19.11 5.93 -4.98
C MET A 1 18.42 4.77 -4.26
N SER A 2 18.85 4.47 -3.04
CA SER A 2 18.30 3.39 -2.22
C SER A 2 16.92 3.79 -1.72
N LYS A 3 15.88 3.47 -2.49
CA LYS A 3 14.49 3.74 -2.10
C LYS A 3 14.14 2.74 -0.99
N SER A 4 14.25 3.17 0.26
CA SER A 4 13.80 2.41 1.43
C SER A 4 12.28 2.27 1.38
N ILE A 5 11.81 1.24 0.67
CA ILE A 5 10.38 0.89 0.62
C ILE A 5 9.93 0.49 2.03
N THR A 6 8.79 1.01 2.45
CA THR A 6 8.21 0.67 3.75
C THR A 6 7.89 -0.83 3.80
N PRO A 7 7.91 -1.46 5.00
CA PRO A 7 7.53 -2.86 5.14
C PRO A 7 6.11 -3.13 4.59
N TRP A 8 5.16 -2.21 4.82
CA TRP A 8 3.83 -2.28 4.23
C TRP A 8 3.84 -2.16 2.69
N GLY A 9 4.63 -1.25 2.14
CA GLY A 9 4.78 -1.11 0.69
C GLY A 9 5.37 -2.35 0.02
N ARG A 10 6.30 -3.04 0.69
CA ARG A 10 6.86 -4.32 0.23
C ARG A 10 5.78 -5.41 0.22
N GLN A 11 4.97 -5.50 1.26
CA GLN A 11 3.85 -6.44 1.34
C GLN A 11 2.82 -6.19 0.23
N CYS A 12 2.47 -4.93 -0.03
CA CYS A 12 1.57 -4.57 -1.12
C CYS A 12 2.09 -5.08 -2.47
N LYS A 13 3.36 -4.83 -2.78
CA LYS A 13 3.97 -5.32 -4.03
C LYS A 13 4.00 -6.85 -4.10
N ALA A 14 4.30 -7.53 -2.99
CA ALA A 14 4.28 -8.99 -2.94
C ALA A 14 2.88 -9.54 -3.23
N GLN A 15 1.84 -9.00 -2.57
CA GLN A 15 0.45 -9.40 -2.81
C GLN A 15 -0.02 -9.11 -4.24
N MET A 16 0.36 -7.96 -4.80
CA MET A 16 0.06 -7.65 -6.20
C MET A 16 0.66 -8.70 -7.15
N ILE A 17 1.90 -9.14 -6.91
CA ILE A 17 2.53 -10.19 -7.72
C ILE A 17 1.82 -11.54 -7.52
N LEU A 18 1.52 -11.92 -6.27
CA LEU A 18 0.83 -13.17 -5.94
C LEU A 18 -0.55 -13.26 -6.60
N LYS A 19 -1.28 -12.14 -6.65
CA LYS A 19 -2.63 -12.04 -7.23
C LYS A 19 -2.64 -11.67 -8.70
N ASN A 20 -1.49 -11.47 -9.32
CA ASN A 20 -1.38 -10.93 -10.68
C ASN A 20 -2.17 -9.62 -10.87
N LEU A 21 -2.26 -8.79 -9.83
CA LEU A 21 -2.96 -7.51 -9.83
C LEU A 21 -2.05 -6.40 -10.36
N THR A 22 -2.56 -5.59 -11.27
CA THR A 22 -1.87 -4.39 -11.73
C THR A 22 -2.19 -3.20 -10.82
N LEU A 23 -1.36 -2.15 -10.91
CA LEU A 23 -1.59 -0.91 -10.18
C LEU A 23 -2.89 -0.20 -10.63
N GLU A 24 -3.32 -0.42 -11.88
CA GLU A 24 -4.58 0.10 -12.41
C GLU A 24 -5.79 -0.64 -11.83
N GLU A 25 -5.74 -1.97 -11.75
CA GLU A 25 -6.80 -2.76 -11.13
C GLU A 25 -6.95 -2.43 -9.64
N LEU A 26 -5.81 -2.30 -8.94
CA LEU A 26 -5.80 -1.87 -7.54
C LEU A 26 -6.37 -0.46 -7.37
N SER A 27 -6.04 0.46 -8.30
CA SER A 27 -6.55 1.82 -8.34
C SER A 27 -8.07 1.86 -8.54
N ALA A 28 -8.58 1.06 -9.47
CA ALA A 28 -10.00 0.93 -9.74
C ALA A 28 -10.75 0.31 -8.53
N SER A 29 -10.22 -0.78 -7.96
CA SER A 29 -10.83 -1.48 -6.82
C SER A 29 -10.86 -0.62 -5.55
N ALA A 30 -9.77 0.11 -5.26
CA ALA A 30 -9.71 0.99 -4.09
C ALA A 30 -10.40 2.34 -4.29
N GLY A 31 -10.79 2.70 -5.53
CA GLY A 31 -11.35 4.02 -5.86
C GLY A 31 -10.37 5.18 -5.64
N LEU A 32 -9.06 4.93 -5.81
CA LEU A 32 -7.99 5.88 -5.57
C LEU A 32 -7.15 6.05 -6.83
N SER A 33 -6.48 7.19 -7.01
CA SER A 33 -5.63 7.39 -8.18
C SER A 33 -4.35 6.54 -8.12
N LYS A 34 -3.96 5.93 -9.26
CA LYS A 34 -2.71 5.13 -9.39
C LYS A 34 -1.46 5.86 -8.86
N THR A 35 -1.36 7.15 -9.11
CA THR A 35 -0.23 7.99 -8.68
C THR A 35 -0.19 8.12 -7.17
N TYR A 36 -1.37 8.26 -6.55
CA TYR A 36 -1.54 8.34 -5.11
C TYR A 36 -1.13 7.01 -4.46
N ILE A 37 -1.67 5.89 -4.92
CA ILE A 37 -1.31 4.54 -4.44
C ILE A 37 0.19 4.28 -4.58
N SER A 38 0.77 4.57 -5.74
CA SER A 38 2.20 4.40 -5.98
C SER A 38 3.06 5.24 -5.03
N ALA A 39 2.65 6.47 -4.72
CA ALA A 39 3.34 7.31 -3.75
C ALA A 39 3.26 6.72 -2.33
N ILE A 40 2.12 6.16 -1.92
CA ILE A 40 1.94 5.54 -0.59
C ILE A 40 2.78 4.26 -0.48
N ILE A 41 2.66 3.35 -1.45
CA ILE A 41 3.40 2.08 -1.49
C ILE A 41 4.91 2.32 -1.50
N ASN A 42 5.39 3.36 -2.19
CA ASN A 42 6.81 3.70 -2.18
C ASN A 42 7.23 4.54 -0.96
N GLY A 43 6.34 4.79 0.01
CA GLY A 43 6.63 5.54 1.23
C GLY A 43 6.91 7.04 1.01
N ARG A 44 6.49 7.60 -0.13
CA ARG A 44 6.66 9.04 -0.42
C ARG A 44 5.62 9.90 0.30
N ILE A 45 4.45 9.34 0.56
CA ILE A 45 3.36 10.01 1.26
C ILE A 45 2.80 9.08 2.33
N VAL A 46 2.37 9.68 3.44
CA VAL A 46 1.59 9.00 4.46
C VAL A 46 0.13 9.14 4.08
N ALA A 47 -0.57 8.01 3.98
CA ALA A 47 -2.00 7.98 3.72
C ALA A 47 -2.78 7.95 5.03
N PRO A 48 -4.01 8.51 5.06
CA PRO A 48 -4.90 8.31 6.19
C PRO A 48 -5.27 6.84 6.32
N ASP A 49 -5.65 6.45 7.53
CA ASP A 49 -5.96 5.06 7.87
C ASP A 49 -7.06 4.47 6.97
N GLU A 50 -8.07 5.27 6.60
CA GLU A 50 -9.13 4.84 5.67
C GLU A 50 -8.57 4.36 4.32
N THR A 51 -7.51 5.02 3.84
CA THR A 51 -6.94 4.77 2.51
C THR A 51 -6.10 3.51 2.58
N VAL A 52 -5.36 3.33 3.67
CA VAL A 52 -4.61 2.11 3.93
C VAL A 52 -5.57 0.92 4.07
N GLN A 53 -6.69 1.08 4.79
CA GLN A 53 -7.72 0.06 4.88
C GLN A 53 -8.34 -0.29 3.53
N LYS A 54 -8.64 0.70 2.67
CA LYS A 54 -9.12 0.46 1.29
C LYS A 54 -8.13 -0.36 0.46
N ILE A 55 -6.84 -0.01 0.51
CA ILE A 55 -5.78 -0.73 -0.21
C ILE A 55 -5.60 -2.15 0.35
N ASN A 56 -5.63 -2.29 1.68
CA ASN A 56 -5.54 -3.59 2.34
C ASN A 56 -6.72 -4.48 1.99
N ALA A 57 -7.94 -3.94 1.95
CA ALA A 57 -9.14 -4.66 1.55
C ALA A 57 -9.03 -5.13 0.09
N ALA A 58 -8.60 -4.26 -0.82
CA ALA A 58 -8.39 -4.63 -2.22
C ALA A 58 -7.31 -5.70 -2.42
N LEU A 59 -6.25 -5.68 -1.60
CA LEU A 59 -5.17 -6.66 -1.64
C LEU A 59 -5.40 -7.87 -0.73
N GLU A 60 -6.49 -7.90 0.05
CA GLU A 60 -6.74 -8.85 1.14
C GLU A 60 -5.55 -9.03 2.09
N ILE A 61 -4.84 -7.93 2.36
CA ILE A 61 -3.77 -7.90 3.36
C ILE A 61 -4.42 -7.90 4.73
N GLN A 62 -4.29 -9.00 5.46
CA GLN A 62 -4.63 -9.01 6.87
C GLN A 62 -3.61 -8.15 7.59
N GLN A 63 -4.05 -6.99 8.08
CA GLN A 63 -3.22 -6.15 8.95
C GLN A 63 -2.82 -7.00 10.16
N GLU A 64 -1.54 -7.35 10.29
CA GLU A 64 -1.03 -7.62 11.63
C GLU A 64 -1.17 -6.31 12.41
N PRO A 65 -1.82 -6.34 13.61
CA PRO A 65 -2.22 -5.14 14.36
C PRO A 65 -1.06 -4.30 14.95
N GLY A 66 0.13 -4.32 14.34
CA GLY A 66 1.34 -3.64 14.84
C GLY A 66 2.11 -2.78 13.83
N CYS A 67 1.74 -2.73 12.55
CA CYS A 67 2.48 -1.91 11.58
C CYS A 67 1.97 -0.46 11.58
N GLN A 68 2.27 0.27 12.64
CA GLN A 68 2.03 1.71 12.76
C GLN A 68 2.77 2.45 11.63
N ILE A 69 2.03 2.95 10.64
CA ILE A 69 2.51 4.00 9.72
C ILE A 69 2.61 5.31 10.51
N GLY A 70 3.61 5.40 11.39
CA GLY A 70 3.72 6.52 12.31
C GLY A 70 4.69 6.32 13.47
N GLN A 71 5.88 5.77 13.25
CA GLN A 71 7.00 6.02 14.16
C GLN A 71 8.23 6.42 13.35
N VAL A 72 8.35 7.73 13.16
CA VAL A 72 9.65 8.39 13.26
C VAL A 72 10.05 8.29 14.74
N GLN A 73 11.14 7.58 15.01
CA GLN A 73 11.96 7.73 16.21
C GLN A 73 13.31 8.23 15.73
#